data_AF-A0A238D126-F1
#
_entry.id   AF-A0A238D126-F1
#
_cell.length_a   1.000
_cell.length_b   1.000
_cell.length_c   1.000
_cell.angle_alpha   90.00
_cell.angle_beta   90.00
_cell.angle_gamma   90.00
#
_symmetry.space_group_name_H-M   'P 1'
#
loop_
_entity.id
_entity.type
_entity.pdbx_description
1 polymer ?
#
loop_
_entity_poly.entity_id
_entity_poly.type
_entity_poly.pdbx_seq_one_letter_code
_entity_poly.pdbx_strand_id
1 'polypeptide(L)'
;MESLLAEGQAAARPWHRIGALLDEIDKTQAWRENASTFTEWIQKTAPMLGLKESSLWRFLRSCRIYANLRKEMAARGHELPEPEALPPQVSAESLELFDKLRRAAPERVTDPIAFGLVRGEVTRTQLRTIWLDYRPALAGRTARGYGIVSAPRVDRRDPDAAESLGEAEALLALRGGDRAWTGTPDADIYAVFSRVGLSIRRTKPGVMRRVLDAVVAVRAGEGADLEFHAFEVRGRNFGEECGQWFEEIAPYVDYAWIAAVGPLGADVVASAPAGLGIAEIRAEQVRVRRPPERVTRGGHLSGDLAKQLLMSALRH
;
A
#
# COMPACT_ATOMS: atom_id res chain seq x y z
N MET A 1 12.24 37.44 -2.99
CA MET A 1 12.01 37.28 -4.44
C MET A 1 13.34 37.25 -5.20
N GLU A 2 14.25 38.20 -4.94
CA GLU A 2 15.62 38.18 -5.49
C GLU A 2 16.37 36.88 -5.19
N SER A 3 16.33 36.33 -3.97
CA SER A 3 16.97 35.01 -3.67
C SER A 3 16.40 33.82 -4.48
N LEU A 4 15.13 33.86 -4.89
CA LEU A 4 14.51 32.84 -5.74
C LEU A 4 14.82 33.04 -7.23
N LEU A 5 15.10 34.27 -7.66
CA LEU A 5 15.33 34.66 -9.07
C LEU A 5 16.82 34.87 -9.43
N ALA A 6 17.68 35.20 -8.46
CA ALA A 6 19.10 35.56 -8.66
C ALA A 6 19.99 34.36 -9.02
N GLU A 7 19.51 33.14 -8.81
CA GLU A 7 20.19 31.90 -9.20
C GLU A 7 19.33 31.22 -10.26
N GLY A 8 19.62 31.49 -11.53
CA GLY A 8 18.86 30.99 -12.68
C GLY A 8 18.63 29.47 -12.65
N GLN A 9 17.40 29.08 -13.01
CA GLN A 9 16.84 27.71 -13.08
C GLN A 9 16.28 27.12 -11.78
N ALA A 10 15.15 27.66 -11.32
CA ALA A 10 14.31 27.02 -10.29
C ALA A 10 13.86 25.59 -10.67
N ALA A 11 13.75 25.27 -11.96
CA ALA A 11 13.41 23.92 -12.43
C ALA A 11 14.50 22.85 -12.15
N ALA A 12 15.76 23.26 -11.95
CA ALA A 12 16.86 22.37 -11.58
C ALA A 12 17.08 22.27 -10.06
N ARG A 13 16.38 23.10 -9.27
CA ARG A 13 16.55 23.09 -7.81
C ARG A 13 15.80 21.90 -7.20
N PRO A 14 16.43 21.18 -6.27
CA PRO A 14 15.77 20.07 -5.62
C PRO A 14 14.60 20.56 -4.76
N TRP A 15 13.53 19.76 -4.71
CA TRP A 15 12.24 20.14 -4.13
C TRP A 15 12.35 20.64 -2.68
N HIS A 16 13.29 20.11 -1.89
CA HIS A 16 13.48 20.47 -0.49
C HIS A 16 13.94 21.92 -0.32
N ARG A 17 14.82 22.43 -1.20
CA ARG A 17 15.27 23.83 -1.15
C ARG A 17 14.14 24.80 -1.48
N ILE A 18 13.39 24.51 -2.54
CA ILE A 18 12.22 25.34 -2.91
C ILE A 18 11.19 25.28 -1.78
N GLY A 19 10.89 24.09 -1.26
CA GLY A 19 9.95 23.91 -0.15
C GLY A 19 10.35 24.67 1.12
N ALA A 20 11.64 24.66 1.49
CA ALA A 20 12.15 25.39 2.64
C ALA A 20 12.02 26.91 2.47
N LEU A 21 12.37 27.44 1.30
CA LEU A 21 12.19 28.87 0.99
C LEU A 21 10.72 29.28 1.03
N LEU A 22 9.83 28.45 0.46
CA LEU A 22 8.38 28.71 0.53
C LEU A 22 7.87 28.71 1.96
N ASP A 23 8.37 27.81 2.82
CA ASP A 23 7.98 27.72 4.22
C ASP A 23 8.46 28.92 5.03
N GLU A 24 9.69 29.40 4.77
CA GLU A 24 10.22 30.62 5.37
C GLU A 24 9.42 31.86 4.95
N ILE A 25 9.12 32.00 3.65
CA ILE A 25 8.32 33.12 3.14
C ILE A 25 6.92 33.14 3.76
N ASP A 26 6.27 31.98 3.90
CA ASP A 26 4.97 31.88 4.55
C ASP A 26 5.04 32.28 6.04
N LYS A 27 6.04 31.77 6.77
CA LYS A 27 6.24 32.04 8.21
C LYS A 27 6.58 33.51 8.50
N THR A 28 7.46 34.10 7.69
CA THR A 28 7.89 35.50 7.82
C THR A 28 6.89 36.49 7.23
N GLN A 29 5.89 35.99 6.49
CA GLN A 29 4.92 36.79 5.76
C GLN A 29 5.54 37.77 4.75
N ALA A 30 6.75 37.48 4.25
CA ALA A 30 7.46 38.30 3.26
C ALA A 30 6.69 38.45 1.93
N TRP A 31 5.66 37.62 1.70
CA TRP A 31 4.78 37.71 0.53
C TRP A 31 3.82 38.91 0.58
N ARG A 32 3.54 39.49 1.77
CA ARG A 32 2.54 40.57 1.94
C ARG A 32 2.84 41.85 1.17
N GLU A 33 4.11 42.10 0.85
CA GLU A 33 4.52 43.25 0.06
C GLU A 33 4.02 43.16 -1.40
N ASN A 34 3.71 41.96 -1.89
CA ASN A 34 3.45 41.69 -3.30
C ASN A 34 2.07 41.03 -3.58
N ALA A 35 1.33 40.64 -2.54
CA ALA A 35 0.04 39.98 -2.66
C ALA A 35 -0.81 40.10 -1.38
N SER A 36 -2.13 39.98 -1.54
CA SER A 36 -3.11 40.07 -0.45
C SER A 36 -3.22 38.77 0.35
N THR A 37 -2.91 37.63 -0.29
CA THR A 37 -2.88 36.31 0.34
C THR A 37 -1.67 35.51 -0.13
N PHE A 38 -1.24 34.54 0.67
CA PHE A 38 -0.15 33.64 0.27
C PHE A 38 -0.50 32.81 -0.98
N THR A 39 -1.77 32.42 -1.14
CA THR A 39 -2.25 31.73 -2.36
C THR A 39 -2.09 32.61 -3.61
N GLU A 40 -2.51 33.87 -3.53
CA GLU A 40 -2.32 34.84 -4.61
C GLU A 40 -0.83 35.01 -4.94
N TRP A 41 0.03 35.06 -3.91
CA TRP A 41 1.47 35.13 -4.09
C TRP A 41 2.04 33.90 -4.82
N ILE A 42 1.63 32.69 -4.43
CA ILE A 42 2.01 31.44 -5.09
C ILE A 42 1.57 31.43 -6.56
N GLN A 43 0.35 31.88 -6.85
CA GLN A 43 -0.18 31.96 -8.21
C GLN A 43 0.64 32.88 -9.11
N LYS A 44 1.07 34.05 -8.60
CA LYS A 44 1.95 34.98 -9.32
C LYS A 44 3.36 34.44 -9.49
N THR A 45 3.89 33.73 -8.47
CA THR A 45 5.29 33.28 -8.42
C THR A 45 5.53 32.01 -9.25
N ALA A 46 4.57 31.08 -9.30
CA ALA A 46 4.69 29.83 -10.03
C ALA A 46 5.14 29.99 -11.50
N PRO A 47 4.48 30.82 -12.34
CA PRO A 47 4.90 31.02 -13.73
C PRO A 47 6.29 31.65 -13.85
N MET A 48 6.67 32.55 -12.93
CA MET A 48 8.00 33.18 -12.92
C MET A 48 9.13 32.15 -12.70
N LEU A 49 8.83 31.06 -11.99
CA LEU A 49 9.75 29.96 -11.74
C LEU A 49 9.68 28.85 -12.81
N GLY A 50 8.79 28.98 -13.81
CA GLY A 50 8.53 27.94 -14.81
C GLY A 50 7.84 26.70 -14.22
N LEU A 51 7.13 26.85 -13.09
CA LEU A 51 6.50 25.76 -12.35
C LEU A 51 4.97 25.91 -12.33
N LYS A 52 4.26 24.81 -12.09
CA LYS A 52 2.81 24.85 -11.80
C LYS A 52 2.58 25.20 -10.34
N GLU A 53 1.51 25.93 -10.04
CA GLU A 53 1.08 26.22 -8.65
C GLU A 53 1.04 24.94 -7.79
N SER A 54 0.47 23.86 -8.35
CA SER A 54 0.39 22.56 -7.66
C SER A 54 1.75 21.96 -7.30
N SER A 55 2.83 22.32 -8.01
CA SER A 55 4.19 21.88 -7.70
C SER A 55 4.73 22.64 -6.48
N LEU A 56 4.55 23.96 -6.44
CA LEU A 56 4.97 24.77 -5.28
C LEU A 56 4.25 24.33 -4.01
N TRP A 57 2.92 24.13 -4.07
CA TRP A 57 2.17 23.60 -2.93
C TRP A 57 2.66 22.23 -2.48
N ARG A 58 2.99 21.34 -3.42
CA ARG A 58 3.54 20.02 -3.09
C ARG A 58 4.91 20.12 -2.43
N PHE A 59 5.80 20.97 -2.93
CA PHE A 59 7.12 21.17 -2.35
C PHE A 59 7.04 21.74 -0.94
N LEU A 60 6.22 22.77 -0.73
CA LEU A 60 5.96 23.34 0.59
C LEU A 60 5.43 22.27 1.56
N ARG A 61 4.38 21.54 1.15
CA ARG A 61 3.78 20.51 1.99
C ARG A 61 4.77 19.40 2.33
N SER A 62 5.54 18.91 1.36
CA SER A 62 6.48 17.80 1.54
C SER A 62 7.65 18.21 2.45
N CYS A 63 8.11 19.46 2.35
CA CYS A 63 9.11 20.01 3.25
C CYS A 63 8.60 20.02 4.70
N ARG A 64 7.37 20.50 4.93
CA ARG A 64 6.72 20.47 6.25
C ARG A 64 6.52 19.04 6.78
N ILE A 65 6.06 18.12 5.93
CA ILE A 65 5.91 16.69 6.29
C ILE A 65 7.24 16.13 6.75
N TYR A 66 8.31 16.34 5.97
CA TYR A 66 9.63 15.81 6.29
C TYR A 66 10.20 16.43 7.58
N ALA A 67 10.08 17.74 7.76
CA ALA A 67 10.51 18.42 8.98
C ALA A 67 9.80 17.87 10.23
N ASN A 68 8.49 17.61 10.14
CA ASN A 68 7.74 16.99 11.23
C ASN A 68 8.16 15.54 11.48
N LEU A 69 8.35 14.75 10.42
CA LEU A 69 8.84 13.38 10.53
C LEU A 69 10.20 13.32 11.24
N ARG A 70 11.13 14.20 10.89
CA ARG A 70 12.43 14.29 11.57
C ARG A 70 12.28 14.57 13.06
N LYS A 71 11.41 15.52 13.44
CA LYS A 71 11.12 15.82 14.86
C LYS A 71 10.53 14.63 15.61
N GLU A 72 9.55 13.97 15.02
CA GLU A 72 8.88 12.80 15.61
C GLU A 72 9.82 11.60 15.77
N MET A 73 10.76 11.42 14.84
CA MET A 73 11.78 10.36 14.92
C MET A 73 12.87 10.70 15.94
N ALA A 74 13.32 11.96 15.97
CA ALA A 74 14.30 12.41 16.94
C ALA A 74 13.77 12.26 18.38
N ALA A 75 12.49 12.56 18.61
CA ALA A 75 11.82 12.32 19.90
C ALA A 75 11.79 10.85 20.32
N ARG A 76 11.95 9.91 19.37
CA ARG A 76 12.04 8.47 19.58
C ARG A 76 13.47 7.93 19.55
N GLY A 77 14.48 8.82 19.55
CA GLY A 77 15.89 8.44 19.55
C GLY A 77 16.45 8.08 18.17
N HIS A 78 15.73 8.41 17.09
CA HIS A 78 16.16 8.14 15.72
C HIS A 78 16.49 9.43 14.99
N GLU A 79 17.71 9.56 14.48
CA GLU A 79 18.12 10.70 13.68
C GLU A 79 17.91 10.40 12.19
N LEU A 80 17.13 11.26 11.53
CA LEU A 80 16.93 11.21 10.08
C LEU A 80 17.81 12.27 9.39
N PRO A 81 18.30 11.97 8.16
CA PRO A 81 19.22 12.86 7.45
C PRO A 81 18.60 14.25 7.19
N GLU A 82 19.46 15.26 7.05
CA GLU A 82 19.04 16.56 6.54
C GLU A 82 18.44 16.43 5.13
N PRO A 83 17.50 17.31 4.72
CA PRO A 83 16.86 17.22 3.41
C PRO A 83 17.85 17.18 2.24
N GLU A 84 18.98 17.89 2.34
CA GLU A 84 20.07 17.95 1.35
C GLU A 84 20.80 16.61 1.17
N ALA A 85 20.75 15.74 2.19
CA ALA A 85 21.37 14.42 2.17
C ALA A 85 20.41 13.31 1.73
N LEU A 86 19.16 13.66 1.37
CA LEU A 86 18.21 12.69 0.85
C LEU A 86 18.65 12.18 -0.55
N PRO A 87 18.50 10.87 -0.81
CA PRO A 87 18.74 10.32 -2.14
C PRO A 87 17.83 10.98 -3.20
N PRO A 88 18.29 11.14 -4.46
CA PRO A 88 17.51 11.76 -5.54
C PRO A 88 16.16 11.09 -5.83
N GLN A 89 16.02 9.82 -5.47
CA GLN A 89 14.79 9.02 -5.64
C GLN A 89 13.69 9.46 -4.66
N VAL A 90 14.04 10.13 -3.55
CA VAL A 90 13.10 10.63 -2.55
C VAL A 90 12.46 11.92 -3.07
N SER A 91 11.34 11.76 -3.77
CA SER A 91 10.58 12.87 -4.33
C SER A 91 9.56 13.45 -3.35
N ALA A 92 9.17 14.71 -3.56
CA ALA A 92 8.06 15.34 -2.84
C ALA A 92 6.75 14.53 -2.94
N GLU A 93 6.48 13.90 -4.10
CA GLU A 93 5.31 13.02 -4.25
C GLU A 93 5.40 11.79 -3.33
N SER A 94 6.59 11.22 -3.15
CA SER A 94 6.78 10.06 -2.28
C SER A 94 6.50 10.42 -0.81
N LEU A 95 6.92 11.61 -0.35
CA LEU A 95 6.59 12.10 0.99
C LEU A 95 5.09 12.39 1.17
N GLU A 96 4.44 12.96 0.16
CA GLU A 96 2.98 13.17 0.18
C GLU A 96 2.21 11.84 0.24
N LEU A 97 2.68 10.82 -0.49
CA LEU A 97 2.12 9.46 -0.43
C LEU A 97 2.36 8.82 0.94
N PHE A 98 3.55 8.96 1.49
CA PHE A 98 3.88 8.46 2.83
C PHE A 98 3.00 9.11 3.91
N ASP A 99 2.79 10.42 3.86
CA ASP A 99 1.88 11.12 4.79
C ASP A 99 0.43 10.61 4.70
N LYS A 100 -0.05 10.28 3.49
CA LYS A 100 -1.35 9.61 3.33
C LYS A 100 -1.35 8.22 3.97
N LEU A 101 -0.30 7.44 3.77
CA LEU A 101 -0.17 6.12 4.37
C LEU A 101 -0.21 6.19 5.90
N ARG A 102 0.48 7.14 6.53
CA ARG A 102 0.47 7.37 7.99
C ARG A 102 -0.92 7.62 8.60
N ARG A 103 -1.89 8.02 7.79
CA ARG A 103 -3.28 8.20 8.25
C ARG A 103 -4.05 6.88 8.30
N ALA A 104 -3.64 5.90 7.49
CA ALA A 104 -4.33 4.62 7.35
C ALA A 104 -3.61 3.49 8.08
N ALA A 105 -2.29 3.42 7.94
CA ALA A 105 -1.46 2.37 8.50
C ALA A 105 -1.01 2.67 9.95
N PRO A 106 -0.78 1.64 10.76
CA PRO A 106 -0.21 1.80 12.10
C PRO A 106 1.29 2.12 12.08
N GLU A 107 1.79 2.70 13.17
CA GLU A 107 3.19 3.12 13.30
C GLU A 107 4.19 1.98 13.08
N ARG A 108 3.88 0.78 13.58
CA ARG A 108 4.71 -0.42 13.35
C ARG A 108 4.95 -0.73 11.87
N VAL A 109 4.05 -0.30 10.98
CA VAL A 109 4.16 -0.44 9.52
C VAL A 109 4.82 0.81 8.92
N THR A 110 4.44 2.00 9.38
CA THR A 110 4.95 3.23 8.77
C THR A 110 6.37 3.59 9.16
N ASP A 111 6.84 3.18 10.34
CA ASP A 111 8.19 3.50 10.80
C ASP A 111 9.27 2.79 9.95
N PRO A 112 9.22 1.46 9.71
CA PRO A 112 10.15 0.80 8.77
C PRO A 112 10.11 1.43 7.37
N ILE A 113 8.91 1.77 6.88
CA ILE A 113 8.73 2.43 5.59
C ILE A 113 9.37 3.83 5.58
N ALA A 114 9.30 4.58 6.68
CA ALA A 114 9.95 5.88 6.80
C ALA A 114 11.47 5.75 6.62
N PHE A 115 12.09 4.80 7.33
CA PHE A 115 13.53 4.54 7.23
C PHE A 115 13.93 4.09 5.83
N GLY A 116 13.19 3.14 5.25
CA GLY A 116 13.46 2.68 3.89
C GLY A 116 13.24 3.78 2.85
N LEU A 117 12.25 4.66 3.04
CA LEU A 117 12.02 5.80 2.15
C LEU A 117 13.20 6.77 2.16
N VAL A 118 13.69 7.19 3.34
CA VAL A 118 14.79 8.16 3.41
C VAL A 118 16.13 7.59 2.95
N ARG A 119 16.28 6.27 2.94
CA ARG A 119 17.43 5.56 2.37
C ARG A 119 17.29 5.28 0.86
N GLY A 120 16.12 5.55 0.27
CA GLY A 120 15.83 5.24 -1.12
C GLY A 120 15.57 3.75 -1.39
N GLU A 121 15.41 2.93 -0.34
CA GLU A 121 15.10 1.50 -0.40
C GLU A 121 13.62 1.25 -0.72
N VAL A 122 12.74 2.18 -0.35
CA VAL A 122 11.32 2.14 -0.70
C VAL A 122 11.04 3.10 -1.85
N THR A 123 10.68 2.53 -2.99
CA THR A 123 10.32 3.28 -4.19
C THR A 123 8.92 3.91 -4.09
N ARG A 124 8.67 4.95 -4.89
CA ARG A 124 7.35 5.57 -5.04
C ARG A 124 6.28 4.55 -5.46
N THR A 125 6.63 3.60 -6.33
CA THR A 125 5.71 2.55 -6.79
C THR A 125 5.32 1.63 -5.63
N GLN A 126 6.29 1.18 -4.84
CA GLN A 126 6.01 0.38 -3.63
C GLN A 126 5.14 1.15 -2.63
N LEU A 127 5.45 2.42 -2.34
CA LEU A 127 4.61 3.27 -1.48
C LEU A 127 3.18 3.39 -1.99
N ARG A 128 3.01 3.56 -3.31
CA ARG A 128 1.68 3.65 -3.92
C ARG A 128 0.91 2.34 -3.77
N THR A 129 1.56 1.19 -3.98
CA THR A 129 0.94 -0.13 -3.78
C THR A 129 0.49 -0.29 -2.33
N ILE A 130 1.38 -0.06 -1.36
CA ILE A 130 1.05 -0.16 0.06
C ILE A 130 -0.10 0.80 0.43
N TRP A 131 -0.07 2.04 -0.06
CA TRP A 131 -1.17 2.97 0.14
C TRP A 131 -2.50 2.46 -0.43
N LEU A 132 -2.52 1.83 -1.61
CA LEU A 132 -3.74 1.27 -2.20
C LEU A 132 -4.30 0.11 -1.38
N ASP A 133 -3.45 -0.67 -0.72
CA ASP A 133 -3.88 -1.74 0.17
C ASP A 133 -4.53 -1.17 1.45
N TYR A 134 -3.91 -0.17 2.07
CA TYR A 134 -4.38 0.45 3.33
C TYR A 134 -5.52 1.46 3.17
N ARG A 135 -5.65 2.10 1.99
CA ARG A 135 -6.63 3.18 1.76
C ARG A 135 -8.08 2.79 2.10
N PRO A 136 -8.57 1.56 1.83
CA PRO A 136 -9.95 1.19 2.13
C PRO A 136 -10.33 1.27 3.60
N ALA A 137 -9.38 1.11 4.54
CA ALA A 137 -9.64 1.32 5.97
C ALA A 137 -10.10 2.76 6.30
N LEU A 138 -9.84 3.72 5.40
CA LEU A 138 -10.36 5.09 5.55
C LEU A 138 -11.82 5.23 5.10
N ALA A 139 -12.43 4.23 4.47
CA ALA A 139 -13.83 4.22 4.02
C ALA A 139 -14.24 5.47 3.23
N GLY A 140 -13.36 5.96 2.35
CA GLY A 140 -13.62 7.16 1.56
C GLY A 140 -13.52 8.49 2.32
N ARG A 141 -13.17 8.49 3.61
CA ARG A 141 -12.94 9.70 4.40
C ARG A 141 -11.74 10.47 3.83
N THR A 142 -12.03 11.60 3.19
CA THR A 142 -11.03 12.54 2.68
C THR A 142 -11.04 13.80 3.53
N ALA A 143 -9.91 14.53 3.56
CA ALA A 143 -9.84 15.85 4.20
C ALA A 143 -10.54 16.95 3.38
N ARG A 144 -11.62 16.61 2.65
CA ARG A 144 -12.37 17.54 1.81
C ARG A 144 -13.73 17.80 2.47
N GLY A 145 -13.97 19.03 2.88
CA GLY A 145 -15.20 19.49 3.53
C GLY A 145 -14.97 20.72 4.40
N TYR A 146 -15.93 21.64 4.41
CA TYR A 146 -15.92 22.82 5.29
C TYR A 146 -16.00 22.33 6.76
N GLY A 147 -15.05 22.72 7.61
CA GLY A 147 -15.04 22.36 9.05
C GLY A 147 -14.20 21.13 9.45
N ILE A 148 -13.50 20.47 8.52
CA ILE A 148 -12.53 19.40 8.86
C ILE A 148 -11.23 20.03 9.36
N VAL A 149 -11.04 20.05 10.69
CA VAL A 149 -9.87 20.67 11.35
C VAL A 149 -8.61 19.79 11.25
N SER A 150 -8.76 18.48 11.02
CA SER A 150 -7.63 17.56 10.83
C SER A 150 -7.96 16.44 9.85
N ALA A 151 -6.96 15.96 9.10
CA ALA A 151 -7.17 14.88 8.15
C ALA A 151 -7.60 13.59 8.87
N PRO A 152 -8.63 12.88 8.38
CA PRO A 152 -9.17 11.72 9.08
C PRO A 152 -8.14 10.60 9.15
N ARG A 153 -8.02 10.02 10.36
CA ARG A 153 -7.26 8.81 10.68
C ARG A 153 -8.22 7.64 10.85
N VAL A 154 -7.74 6.43 10.61
CA VAL A 154 -8.53 5.20 10.83
C VAL A 154 -8.85 5.04 12.32
N ASP A 155 -10.13 4.87 12.65
CA ASP A 155 -10.54 4.36 13.96
C ASP A 155 -10.43 2.84 13.93
N ARG A 156 -9.53 2.28 14.74
CA ARG A 156 -9.26 0.84 14.76
C ARG A 156 -10.31 0.03 15.51
N ARG A 157 -11.25 0.69 16.18
CA ARG A 157 -12.37 0.04 16.88
C ARG A 157 -13.55 -0.23 15.94
N ASP A 158 -13.54 0.39 14.77
CA ASP A 158 -14.50 0.14 13.70
C ASP A 158 -14.21 -1.25 13.08
N PRO A 159 -15.15 -2.21 13.16
CA PRO A 159 -14.95 -3.56 12.64
C PRO A 159 -14.58 -3.61 11.15
N ASP A 160 -15.22 -2.78 10.32
CA ASP A 160 -14.97 -2.75 8.87
C ASP A 160 -13.56 -2.24 8.55
N ALA A 161 -13.11 -1.25 9.34
CA ALA A 161 -11.74 -0.76 9.24
C ALA A 161 -10.73 -1.80 9.75
N ALA A 162 -11.06 -2.56 10.79
CA ALA A 162 -10.21 -3.62 11.31
C ALA A 162 -10.03 -4.77 10.30
N GLU A 163 -11.09 -5.14 9.57
CA GLU A 163 -11.03 -6.12 8.48
C GLU A 163 -10.14 -5.61 7.33
N SER A 164 -10.36 -4.37 6.88
CA SER A 164 -9.54 -3.74 5.82
C SER A 164 -8.06 -3.63 6.22
N LEU A 165 -7.78 -3.37 7.50
CA LEU A 165 -6.40 -3.38 8.02
C LEU A 165 -5.82 -4.79 8.04
N GLY A 166 -6.61 -5.79 8.39
CA GLY A 166 -6.21 -7.20 8.33
C GLY A 166 -5.82 -7.63 6.92
N GLU A 167 -6.64 -7.29 5.92
CA GLU A 167 -6.35 -7.51 4.50
C GLU A 167 -5.01 -6.87 4.10
N ALA A 168 -4.81 -5.59 4.45
CA ALA A 168 -3.60 -4.86 4.12
C ALA A 168 -2.34 -5.44 4.80
N GLU A 169 -2.46 -5.93 6.04
CA GLU A 169 -1.36 -6.58 6.77
C GLU A 169 -1.00 -7.94 6.16
N ALA A 170 -1.99 -8.73 5.75
CA ALA A 170 -1.75 -9.98 5.02
C ALA A 170 -1.06 -9.72 3.68
N LEU A 171 -1.51 -8.72 2.92
CA LEU A 171 -0.90 -8.32 1.65
C LEU A 171 0.54 -7.82 1.82
N LEU A 172 0.82 -7.08 2.89
CA LEU A 172 2.18 -6.65 3.22
C LEU A 172 3.08 -7.86 3.52
N ALA A 173 2.59 -8.79 4.34
CA ALA A 173 3.31 -10.03 4.68
C ALA A 173 3.58 -10.90 3.45
N LEU A 174 2.62 -11.03 2.54
CA LEU A 174 2.81 -11.77 1.29
C LEU A 174 3.86 -11.11 0.38
N ARG A 175 3.98 -9.78 0.37
CA ARG A 175 4.93 -9.09 -0.53
C ARG A 175 6.35 -8.99 0.04
N GLY A 176 6.47 -8.73 1.35
CA GLY A 176 7.75 -8.45 2.01
C GLY A 176 8.26 -9.55 2.92
N GLY A 177 7.43 -10.51 3.30
CA GLY A 177 7.79 -11.59 4.21
C GLY A 177 8.62 -12.70 3.56
N ASP A 178 9.09 -13.61 4.41
CA ASP A 178 9.72 -14.86 3.97
C ASP A 178 8.75 -15.67 3.09
N ARG A 179 9.26 -16.18 1.97
CA ARG A 179 8.52 -16.97 0.99
C ARG A 179 8.55 -18.46 1.28
N ALA A 180 9.17 -18.90 2.36
CA ALA A 180 9.22 -20.32 2.75
C ALA A 180 7.85 -21.01 2.78
N TRP A 181 6.76 -20.26 3.00
CA TRP A 181 5.39 -20.79 2.98
C TRP A 181 4.99 -21.39 1.61
N THR A 182 5.64 -20.99 0.51
CA THR A 182 5.39 -21.57 -0.82
C THR A 182 6.02 -22.96 -0.99
N GLY A 183 6.91 -23.37 -0.07
CA GLY A 183 7.77 -24.54 -0.25
C GLY A 183 8.92 -24.33 -1.26
N THR A 184 8.96 -23.17 -1.91
CA THR A 184 9.93 -22.79 -2.94
C THR A 184 10.35 -21.32 -2.72
N PRO A 185 11.14 -21.04 -1.67
CA PRO A 185 11.45 -19.66 -1.27
C PRO A 185 12.19 -18.87 -2.36
N ASP A 186 12.99 -19.57 -3.17
CA ASP A 186 13.81 -19.00 -4.25
C ASP A 186 13.12 -19.05 -5.62
N ALA A 187 11.79 -19.05 -5.65
CA ALA A 187 11.02 -19.10 -6.89
C ALA A 187 11.42 -17.98 -7.89
N ASP A 188 11.70 -18.37 -9.14
CA ASP A 188 12.03 -17.46 -10.24
C ASP A 188 10.91 -16.45 -10.54
N ILE A 189 9.65 -16.84 -10.34
CA ILE A 189 8.51 -15.94 -10.40
C ILE A 189 7.82 -15.94 -9.04
N TYR A 190 7.64 -14.74 -8.50
CA TYR A 190 6.81 -14.48 -7.34
C TYR A 190 6.09 -13.15 -7.53
N ALA A 191 4.77 -13.20 -7.78
CA ALA A 191 3.97 -12.00 -8.00
C ALA A 191 2.70 -12.04 -7.15
N VAL A 192 2.48 -10.99 -6.36
CA VAL A 192 1.32 -10.83 -5.49
C VAL A 192 0.37 -9.82 -6.11
N PHE A 193 -0.86 -10.27 -6.38
CA PHE A 193 -1.96 -9.46 -6.88
C PHE A 193 -3.01 -9.33 -5.79
N SER A 194 -3.56 -8.13 -5.62
CA SER A 194 -4.59 -7.83 -4.63
C SER A 194 -5.92 -7.50 -5.30
N ARG A 195 -7.05 -7.85 -4.67
CA ARG A 195 -8.41 -7.51 -5.16
C ARG A 195 -8.68 -8.00 -6.58
N VAL A 196 -8.37 -9.26 -6.84
CA VAL A 196 -8.50 -9.89 -8.15
C VAL A 196 -9.96 -10.24 -8.41
N GLY A 197 -10.56 -9.59 -9.42
CA GLY A 197 -11.93 -9.86 -9.82
C GLY A 197 -12.04 -11.14 -10.67
N LEU A 198 -12.84 -12.10 -10.20
CA LEU A 198 -13.23 -13.31 -10.91
C LEU A 198 -14.68 -13.24 -11.37
N SER A 199 -14.90 -13.64 -12.62
CA SER A 199 -16.24 -13.80 -13.19
C SER A 199 -16.59 -15.29 -13.18
N ILE A 200 -17.41 -15.70 -12.22
CA ILE A 200 -17.81 -17.09 -12.02
C ILE A 200 -19.15 -17.31 -12.72
N ARG A 201 -19.16 -18.21 -13.73
CA ARG A 201 -20.39 -18.59 -14.44
C ARG A 201 -21.17 -19.59 -13.59
N ARG A 202 -22.40 -19.24 -13.21
CA ARG A 202 -23.33 -20.17 -12.55
C ARG A 202 -24.22 -20.88 -13.58
N THR A 203 -24.76 -22.04 -13.20
CA THR A 203 -25.65 -22.89 -14.02
C THR A 203 -27.04 -22.28 -14.27
N LYS A 204 -27.45 -21.24 -13.54
CA LYS A 204 -28.62 -20.39 -13.83
C LYS A 204 -28.15 -19.07 -14.47
N PRO A 205 -28.97 -18.37 -15.28
CA PRO A 205 -28.51 -17.17 -15.99
C PRO A 205 -28.08 -16.10 -15.00
N GLY A 206 -26.77 -15.97 -14.81
CA GLY A 206 -26.14 -15.02 -13.91
C GLY A 206 -24.62 -15.23 -13.86
N VAL A 207 -23.87 -14.16 -14.07
CA VAL A 207 -22.43 -14.13 -13.79
C VAL A 207 -22.27 -13.58 -12.39
N MET A 208 -21.74 -14.38 -11.48
CA MET A 208 -21.36 -13.89 -10.17
C MET A 208 -19.96 -13.28 -10.27
N ARG A 209 -19.79 -12.05 -9.78
CA ARG A 209 -18.47 -11.44 -9.65
C ARG A 209 -17.97 -11.66 -8.23
N ARG A 210 -16.84 -12.34 -8.09
CA ARG A 210 -16.13 -12.52 -6.83
C ARG A 210 -14.84 -11.70 -6.88
N VAL A 211 -14.41 -11.16 -5.75
CA VAL A 211 -13.12 -10.48 -5.63
C VAL A 211 -12.32 -11.30 -4.64
N LEU A 212 -11.13 -11.75 -5.05
CA LEU A 212 -10.18 -12.41 -4.17
C LEU A 212 -9.28 -11.36 -3.53
N ASP A 213 -9.03 -11.49 -2.23
CA ASP A 213 -8.18 -10.56 -1.49
C ASP A 213 -6.76 -10.58 -2.02
N ALA A 214 -6.18 -11.77 -2.18
CA ALA A 214 -4.91 -11.93 -2.86
C ALA A 214 -4.84 -13.17 -3.76
N VAL A 215 -4.06 -13.04 -4.83
CA VAL A 215 -3.58 -14.17 -5.63
C VAL A 215 -2.07 -14.05 -5.72
N VAL A 216 -1.36 -15.12 -5.38
CA VAL A 216 0.09 -15.22 -5.53
C VAL A 216 0.38 -16.19 -6.67
N ALA A 217 1.06 -15.70 -7.70
CA ALA A 217 1.56 -16.52 -8.79
C ALA A 217 3.02 -16.90 -8.48
N VAL A 218 3.30 -18.20 -8.44
CA VAL A 218 4.59 -18.76 -8.07
C VAL A 218 5.07 -19.69 -9.18
N ARG A 219 6.33 -19.55 -9.60
CA ARG A 219 6.99 -20.54 -10.46
C ARG A 219 8.34 -20.88 -9.84
N ALA A 220 8.48 -22.13 -9.41
CA ALA A 220 9.65 -22.60 -8.68
C ALA A 220 10.97 -22.39 -9.45
N GLY A 221 10.97 -22.63 -10.76
CA GLY A 221 12.15 -22.49 -11.61
C GLY A 221 11.82 -22.52 -13.10
N GLU A 222 12.83 -22.34 -13.93
CA GLU A 222 12.72 -22.53 -15.38
C GLU A 222 12.19 -23.95 -15.72
N GLY A 223 11.15 -24.01 -16.56
CA GLY A 223 10.49 -25.28 -16.94
C GLY A 223 9.43 -25.78 -15.95
N ALA A 224 9.28 -25.18 -14.77
CA ALA A 224 8.17 -25.48 -13.87
C ALA A 224 6.87 -24.78 -14.33
N ASP A 225 5.73 -25.41 -14.03
CA ASP A 225 4.43 -24.78 -14.25
C ASP A 225 4.25 -23.56 -13.32
N LEU A 226 3.47 -22.59 -13.79
CA LEU A 226 3.06 -21.46 -12.98
C LEU A 226 1.89 -21.90 -12.09
N GLU A 227 2.07 -21.81 -10.78
CA GLU A 227 1.07 -22.16 -9.77
C GLU A 227 0.37 -20.91 -9.23
N PHE A 228 -0.95 -21.01 -9.00
CA PHE A 228 -1.75 -19.93 -8.42
C PHE A 228 -2.23 -20.28 -7.01
N HIS A 229 -1.88 -19.43 -6.06
CA HIS A 229 -2.30 -19.51 -4.66
C HIS A 229 -3.31 -18.38 -4.39
N ALA A 230 -4.58 -18.70 -4.17
CA ALA A 230 -5.58 -17.72 -3.73
C ALA A 230 -5.65 -17.63 -2.21
N PHE A 231 -5.71 -16.40 -1.71
CA PHE A 231 -5.88 -16.09 -0.30
C PHE A 231 -7.18 -15.32 -0.10
N GLU A 232 -7.96 -15.77 0.87
CA GLU A 232 -9.00 -14.98 1.52
C GLU A 232 -8.53 -14.60 2.92
N VAL A 233 -8.60 -13.32 3.25
CA VAL A 233 -8.27 -12.81 4.58
C VAL A 233 -9.55 -12.78 5.40
N ARG A 234 -9.57 -13.54 6.48
CA ARG A 234 -10.71 -13.59 7.39
C ARG A 234 -10.28 -13.34 8.83
N GLY A 235 -11.28 -13.04 9.66
CA GLY A 235 -11.14 -13.13 11.10
C GLY A 235 -10.95 -14.58 11.55
N ARG A 236 -11.50 -14.93 12.72
CA ARG A 236 -11.31 -16.26 13.34
C ARG A 236 -12.47 -17.23 13.08
N ASN A 237 -13.30 -16.95 12.08
CA ASN A 237 -14.46 -17.78 11.75
C ASN A 237 -14.24 -18.49 10.40
N PHE A 238 -13.92 -19.78 10.45
CA PHE A 238 -13.65 -20.61 9.27
C PHE A 238 -14.78 -21.60 8.97
N GLY A 239 -16.03 -21.20 9.23
CA GLY A 239 -17.22 -22.03 9.06
C GLY A 239 -17.61 -22.31 7.60
N GLU A 240 -18.88 -22.63 7.38
CA GLU A 240 -19.44 -23.10 6.10
C GLU A 240 -19.14 -22.19 4.89
N GLU A 241 -19.11 -20.87 5.11
CA GLU A 241 -18.78 -19.90 4.08
C GLU A 241 -17.40 -20.12 3.44
N CYS A 242 -16.42 -20.60 4.20
CA CYS A 242 -15.09 -20.94 3.68
C CYS A 242 -15.15 -22.14 2.73
N GLY A 243 -16.04 -23.11 3.01
CA GLY A 243 -16.27 -24.26 2.14
C GLY A 243 -16.88 -23.83 0.82
N GLN A 244 -17.94 -23.03 0.87
CA GLN A 244 -18.57 -22.46 -0.33
C GLN A 244 -17.59 -21.60 -1.13
N TRP A 245 -16.77 -20.79 -0.44
CA TRP A 245 -15.72 -20.01 -1.10
C TRP A 245 -14.71 -20.90 -1.83
N PHE A 246 -14.23 -21.95 -1.17
CA PHE A 246 -13.29 -22.88 -1.77
C PHE A 246 -13.84 -23.54 -3.02
N GLU A 247 -15.07 -24.05 -2.98
CA GLU A 247 -15.73 -24.68 -4.13
C GLU A 247 -15.85 -23.73 -5.33
N GLU A 248 -16.16 -22.46 -5.08
CA GLU A 248 -16.30 -21.45 -6.12
C GLU A 248 -14.98 -21.09 -6.81
N ILE A 249 -13.86 -21.09 -6.07
CA ILE A 249 -12.56 -20.66 -6.60
C ILE A 249 -11.69 -21.82 -7.07
N ALA A 250 -11.93 -23.04 -6.58
CA ALA A 250 -11.17 -24.25 -6.90
C ALA A 250 -10.92 -24.44 -8.41
N PRO A 251 -11.88 -24.18 -9.33
CA PRO A 251 -11.64 -24.27 -10.78
C PRO A 251 -10.51 -23.38 -11.33
N TYR A 252 -10.18 -22.29 -10.63
CA TYR A 252 -9.29 -21.23 -11.12
C TYR A 252 -7.86 -21.31 -10.57
N VAL A 253 -7.65 -22.04 -9.47
CA VAL A 253 -6.40 -21.99 -8.68
C VAL A 253 -5.82 -23.38 -8.43
N ASP A 254 -4.53 -23.44 -8.11
CA ASP A 254 -3.84 -24.67 -7.69
C ASP A 254 -3.95 -24.89 -6.18
N TYR A 255 -3.90 -23.81 -5.41
CA TYR A 255 -3.96 -23.81 -3.95
C TYR A 255 -4.87 -22.70 -3.43
N ALA A 256 -5.61 -22.98 -2.37
CA ALA A 256 -6.49 -22.03 -1.70
C ALA A 256 -6.13 -21.92 -0.22
N TRP A 257 -6.12 -20.70 0.29
CA TRP A 257 -5.68 -20.35 1.62
C TRP A 257 -6.70 -19.45 2.32
N ILE A 258 -6.93 -19.73 3.60
CA ILE A 258 -7.51 -18.75 4.51
C ILE A 258 -6.37 -18.15 5.32
N ALA A 259 -6.21 -16.84 5.25
CA ALA A 259 -5.28 -16.07 6.06
C ALA A 259 -6.03 -15.38 7.20
N ALA A 260 -5.44 -15.39 8.39
CA ALA A 260 -5.94 -14.60 9.51
C ALA A 260 -4.81 -13.83 10.19
N VAL A 261 -5.09 -12.57 10.55
CA VAL A 261 -4.14 -11.71 11.24
C VAL A 261 -4.20 -11.95 12.75
N GLY A 262 -3.04 -12.26 13.33
CA GLY A 262 -2.88 -12.55 14.75
C GLY A 262 -2.97 -14.04 15.09
N PRO A 263 -2.92 -14.39 16.39
CA PRO A 263 -2.82 -15.77 16.84
C PRO A 263 -4.07 -16.60 16.52
N LEU A 264 -3.86 -17.80 15.98
CA LEU A 264 -4.90 -18.81 15.74
C LEU A 264 -4.83 -19.96 16.77
N GLY A 265 -6.01 -20.27 17.34
CA GLY A 265 -6.24 -21.44 18.18
C GLY A 265 -6.32 -22.73 17.36
N ALA A 266 -5.98 -23.86 17.98
CA ALA A 266 -5.99 -25.16 17.30
C ALA A 266 -7.39 -25.60 16.87
N ASP A 267 -8.41 -25.22 17.64
CA ASP A 267 -9.83 -25.40 17.37
C ASP A 267 -10.26 -24.71 16.07
N VAL A 268 -9.85 -23.46 15.87
CA VAL A 268 -10.16 -22.69 14.66
C VAL A 268 -9.49 -23.31 13.43
N VAL A 269 -8.24 -23.77 13.55
CA VAL A 269 -7.55 -24.46 12.46
C VAL A 269 -8.24 -25.80 12.12
N ALA A 270 -8.70 -26.53 13.13
CA ALA A 270 -9.37 -27.81 12.95
C ALA A 270 -10.78 -27.68 12.34
N SER A 271 -11.48 -26.56 12.58
CA SER A 271 -12.82 -26.34 12.03
C SER A 271 -12.82 -25.99 10.53
N ALA A 272 -11.67 -25.59 9.97
CA ALA A 272 -11.60 -25.18 8.57
C ALA A 272 -11.76 -26.37 7.61
N PRO A 273 -12.47 -26.19 6.46
CA PRO A 273 -12.66 -27.23 5.45
C PRO A 273 -11.37 -27.94 5.05
N ALA A 274 -11.45 -29.24 4.76
CA ALA A 274 -10.31 -30.02 4.27
C ALA A 274 -9.78 -29.45 2.94
N GLY A 275 -8.49 -29.65 2.66
CA GLY A 275 -7.81 -29.14 1.47
C GLY A 275 -7.41 -27.67 1.52
N LEU A 276 -8.05 -26.83 2.35
CA LEU A 276 -7.66 -25.43 2.52
C LEU A 276 -6.37 -25.28 3.35
N GLY A 277 -5.43 -24.50 2.83
CA GLY A 277 -4.29 -24.02 3.60
C GLY A 277 -4.73 -22.97 4.63
N ILE A 278 -4.09 -22.98 5.81
CA ILE A 278 -4.35 -22.01 6.87
C ILE A 278 -3.06 -21.24 7.15
N ALA A 279 -3.10 -19.95 6.88
CA ALA A 279 -2.02 -19.01 7.08
C ALA A 279 -2.30 -18.09 8.28
N GLU A 280 -1.36 -18.05 9.22
CA GLU A 280 -1.37 -17.11 10.33
C GLU A 280 -0.42 -15.95 9.99
N ILE A 281 -0.94 -14.74 9.94
CA ILE A 281 -0.15 -13.53 9.66
C ILE A 281 0.28 -12.89 10.98
N ARG A 282 1.59 -12.82 11.21
CA ARG A 282 2.17 -12.14 12.38
C ARG A 282 3.41 -11.36 11.99
N ALA A 283 3.50 -10.11 12.42
CA ALA A 283 4.69 -9.27 12.25
C ALA A 283 5.25 -9.33 10.82
N GLU A 284 4.37 -9.16 9.82
CA GLU A 284 4.74 -9.17 8.40
C GLU A 284 5.26 -10.53 7.87
N GLN A 285 5.02 -11.62 8.60
CA GLN A 285 5.35 -12.98 8.18
C GLN A 285 4.10 -13.84 8.00
N VAL A 286 4.19 -14.74 7.03
CA VAL A 286 3.20 -15.80 6.78
C VAL A 286 3.66 -17.07 7.49
N ARG A 287 2.88 -17.55 8.47
CA ARG A 287 3.14 -18.82 9.16
C ARG A 287 2.11 -19.86 8.74
N VAL A 288 2.57 -20.96 8.18
CA VAL A 288 1.71 -22.07 7.79
C VAL A 288 1.27 -22.83 9.05
N ARG A 289 -0.03 -22.81 9.36
CA ARG A 289 -0.63 -23.61 10.44
C ARG A 289 -1.14 -24.96 9.93
N ARG A 290 -1.58 -24.98 8.68
CA ARG A 290 -1.93 -26.17 7.92
C ARG A 290 -1.57 -25.92 6.45
N PRO A 291 -0.77 -26.77 5.79
CA PRO A 291 -0.49 -26.60 4.37
C PRO A 291 -1.76 -26.85 3.54
N PRO A 292 -1.93 -26.20 2.38
CA PRO A 292 -3.01 -26.51 1.45
C PRO A 292 -2.75 -27.85 0.78
N GLU A 293 -3.81 -28.48 0.31
CA GLU A 293 -3.72 -29.55 -0.66
C GLU A 293 -3.85 -28.97 -2.06
N ARG A 294 -3.15 -29.57 -3.03
CA ARG A 294 -3.33 -29.18 -4.43
C ARG A 294 -4.73 -29.56 -4.88
N VAL A 295 -5.44 -28.63 -5.51
CA VAL A 295 -6.81 -28.85 -5.96
C VAL A 295 -6.80 -29.85 -7.14
N THR A 296 -7.18 -31.10 -6.88
CA THR A 296 -7.09 -32.23 -7.83
C THR A 296 -7.95 -32.10 -9.09
N ARG A 297 -9.01 -31.27 -9.07
CA ARG A 297 -9.81 -30.88 -10.26
C ARG A 297 -9.75 -29.36 -10.52
N GLY A 298 -8.80 -28.68 -9.91
CA GLY A 298 -8.62 -27.24 -9.98
C GLY A 298 -7.76 -26.81 -11.15
N GLY A 299 -7.64 -25.50 -11.35
CA GLY A 299 -6.77 -24.91 -12.36
C GLY A 299 -7.19 -25.10 -13.84
N HIS A 300 -8.29 -25.80 -14.15
CA HIS A 300 -8.77 -25.92 -15.53
C HIS A 300 -9.29 -24.59 -16.11
N LEU A 301 -9.63 -23.62 -15.25
CA LEU A 301 -9.91 -22.23 -15.60
C LEU A 301 -8.78 -21.27 -15.19
N SER A 302 -7.59 -21.77 -14.88
CA SER A 302 -6.42 -20.93 -14.55
C SER A 302 -6.06 -19.93 -15.65
N GLY A 303 -6.30 -20.28 -16.92
CA GLY A 303 -6.14 -19.35 -18.05
C GLY A 303 -7.05 -18.12 -17.96
N ASP A 304 -8.28 -18.27 -17.46
CA ASP A 304 -9.18 -17.14 -17.23
C ASP A 304 -8.68 -16.27 -16.07
N LEU A 305 -8.17 -16.88 -15.00
CA LEU A 305 -7.53 -16.14 -13.90
C LEU A 305 -6.29 -15.39 -14.42
N ALA A 306 -5.39 -16.05 -15.13
CA ALA A 306 -4.18 -15.45 -15.71
C ALA A 306 -4.52 -14.24 -16.60
N LYS A 307 -5.59 -14.33 -17.40
CA LYS A 307 -6.10 -13.19 -18.18
C LYS A 307 -6.53 -12.03 -17.28
N GLN A 308 -7.26 -12.28 -16.18
CA GLN A 308 -7.64 -11.23 -15.24
C GLN A 308 -6.42 -10.59 -14.57
N LEU A 309 -5.44 -11.40 -14.17
CA LEU A 309 -4.19 -10.92 -13.58
C LEU A 309 -3.41 -10.02 -14.55
N LEU A 310 -3.30 -10.43 -15.82
CA LEU A 310 -2.67 -9.62 -16.87
C LEU A 310 -3.40 -8.29 -17.07
N MET A 311 -4.73 -8.31 -17.13
CA MET A 311 -5.53 -7.09 -17.25
C MET A 311 -5.41 -6.18 -16.02
N SER A 312 -5.19 -6.75 -14.83
CA SER A 312 -4.90 -5.99 -13.61
C SER A 312 -3.51 -5.34 -13.67
N ALA A 313 -2.50 -6.09 -14.13
CA ALA A 313 -1.13 -5.59 -14.26
C ALA A 313 -1.01 -4.44 -15.28
N LEU A 314 -1.78 -4.48 -16.37
CA LEU A 314 -1.77 -3.44 -17.41
C LEU A 314 -2.51 -2.14 -17.05
N ARG A 315 -3.32 -2.15 -15.97
CA ARG A 315 -4.07 -0.96 -15.52
C ARG A 315 -3.28 -0.08 -14.54
N HIS A 316 -2.08 -0.50 -14.16
CA HIS A 316 -1.20 0.20 -13.22
C HIS A 316 0.02 0.77 -13.94
#